data_AF-A0A8C3IBI0-F1
#
_entry.id   AF-A0A8C3IBI0-F1
#
_cell.length_a   1.000
_cell.length_b   1.000
_cell.length_c   1.000
_cell.angle_alpha   90.00
_cell.angle_beta   90.00
_cell.angle_gamma   90.00
#
_symmetry.space_group_name_H-M   'P 1'
#
loop_
_entity.id
_entity.type
_entity.pdbx_description
1 polymer ?
#
loop_
_entity_poly.entity_id
_entity_poly.type
_entity_poly.pdbx_seq_one_letter_code
_entity_poly.pdbx_strand_id
1 'polypeptide(L)'
;MEPILEGVSAYVEVWSSNRTENYSKTFAQQLLDMGAKVSKTFNKQVTHVVFKEGHLATWRKAQKTGVKLVSVLWVEKDRLVLRLEVSQQPLEKVQI
;
A
#
# COMPACT_ATOMS: atom_id res chain seq x y z
N MET A 1 -3.34 12.03 -13.91
CA MET A 1 -3.46 10.58 -13.67
C MET A 1 -4.33 10.43 -12.43
N GLU A 2 -5.42 9.67 -12.51
CA GLU A 2 -6.29 9.46 -11.33
C GLU A 2 -5.55 8.59 -10.29
N PRO A 3 -5.66 8.88 -8.99
CA PRO A 3 -5.00 8.10 -7.96
C PRO A 3 -5.65 6.71 -7.82
N ILE A 4 -4.86 5.66 -8.07
CA ILE A 4 -5.31 4.25 -8.03
C ILE A 4 -5.82 3.87 -6.65
N LEU A 5 -5.17 4.39 -5.61
CA LEU A 5 -5.47 4.06 -4.22
C LEU A 5 -6.24 5.19 -3.52
N GLU A 6 -7.02 5.97 -4.26
CA GLU A 6 -7.90 6.97 -3.67
C GLU A 6 -8.86 6.33 -2.65
N GLY A 7 -9.01 6.97 -1.49
CA GLY A 7 -9.80 6.44 -0.38
C GLY A 7 -9.11 5.39 0.49
N VAL A 8 -7.93 4.90 0.10
CA VAL A 8 -7.13 4.01 0.96
C VAL A 8 -6.43 4.82 2.05
N SER A 9 -6.68 4.42 3.30
CA SER A 9 -5.89 4.83 4.48
C SER A 9 -5.13 3.62 5.00
N ALA A 10 -3.81 3.64 4.90
CA ALA A 10 -2.95 2.50 5.15
C ALA A 10 -2.08 2.67 6.40
N TYR A 11 -1.83 1.57 7.11
CA TYR A 11 -0.73 1.43 8.05
C TYR A 11 0.25 0.38 7.48
N VAL A 12 1.55 0.62 7.60
CA VAL A 12 2.57 -0.22 6.97
C VAL A 12 3.48 -0.79 8.04
N GLU A 13 3.61 -2.11 8.05
CA GLU A 13 4.49 -2.83 8.94
C GLU A 13 5.17 -3.99 8.21
N VAL A 14 6.34 -3.70 7.65
CA VAL A 14 7.08 -4.59 6.77
C VAL A 14 8.50 -4.73 7.29
N TRP A 15 8.86 -5.97 7.64
CA TRP A 15 10.17 -6.33 8.16
C TRP A 15 10.83 -7.44 7.34
N SER A 16 12.15 -7.56 7.46
CA SER A 16 12.91 -8.73 7.01
C SER A 16 12.45 -9.99 7.75
N SER A 17 12.74 -11.18 7.19
CA SER A 17 12.29 -12.45 7.78
C SER A 17 12.89 -12.73 9.17
N ASN A 18 14.07 -12.19 9.44
CA ASN A 18 14.72 -12.22 10.77
C ASN A 18 14.33 -11.02 11.66
N ARG A 19 13.43 -10.13 11.21
CA ARG A 19 12.93 -8.95 11.93
C ARG A 19 14.00 -7.96 12.39
N THR A 20 15.12 -7.87 11.67
CA THR A 20 16.19 -6.91 11.96
C THR A 20 16.10 -5.63 11.14
N GLU A 21 15.55 -5.72 9.92
CA GLU A 21 15.44 -4.60 9.00
C GLU A 21 13.99 -4.21 8.80
N ASN A 22 13.70 -2.92 8.86
CA ASN A 22 12.37 -2.36 8.69
C ASN A 22 12.27 -1.63 7.34
N TYR A 23 11.44 -2.16 6.45
CA TYR A 23 11.21 -1.62 5.10
C TYR A 23 9.90 -0.82 4.99
N SER A 24 9.22 -0.56 6.11
CA SER A 24 7.90 0.08 6.13
C SER A 24 7.91 1.46 5.47
N LYS A 25 9.01 2.20 5.58
CA LYS A 25 9.17 3.52 4.94
C LYS A 25 9.14 3.42 3.41
N THR A 26 9.78 2.41 2.83
CA THR A 26 9.82 2.21 1.37
C THR A 26 8.42 1.94 0.82
N PHE A 27 7.68 1.03 1.45
CA PHE A 27 6.31 0.71 1.04
C PHE A 27 5.33 1.85 1.34
N ALA A 28 5.52 2.59 2.43
CA ALA A 28 4.75 3.80 2.71
C ALA A 28 4.90 4.84 1.60
N GLN A 29 6.12 5.09 1.12
CA GLN A 29 6.34 6.04 0.02
C GLN A 29 5.64 5.59 -1.26
N GLN A 30 5.74 4.31 -1.62
CA GLN A 30 5.05 3.77 -2.80
C GLN A 30 3.53 3.97 -2.73
N LEU A 31 2.92 3.75 -1.57
CA LEU A 31 1.48 3.96 -1.37
C LEU A 31 1.10 5.44 -1.50
N LEU A 32 1.91 6.35 -0.97
CA LEU A 32 1.70 7.79 -1.12
C LEU A 32 1.79 8.20 -2.60
N ASP A 33 2.78 7.68 -3.34
CA ASP A 33 2.97 7.95 -4.76
C ASP A 33 1.77 7.45 -5.61
N MET A 34 1.05 6.43 -5.12
CA MET A 34 -0.17 5.88 -5.73
C MET A 34 -1.46 6.55 -5.26
N GLY A 35 -1.37 7.58 -4.40
CA GLY A 35 -2.51 8.38 -3.94
C GLY A 35 -3.20 7.90 -2.66
N ALA A 36 -2.64 6.90 -1.97
CA ALA A 36 -3.14 6.50 -0.66
C ALA A 36 -2.74 7.51 0.43
N LYS A 37 -3.47 7.52 1.55
CA LYS A 37 -3.04 8.15 2.80
C LYS A 37 -2.30 7.12 3.65
N VAL A 38 -1.15 7.48 4.20
CA VAL A 38 -0.40 6.60 5.11
C VAL A 38 -0.41 7.16 6.54
N SER A 39 -0.91 6.37 7.47
CA SER A 39 -0.94 6.70 8.90
C SER A 39 0.33 6.19 9.60
N LYS A 40 0.90 7.03 10.47
CA LYS A 40 2.03 6.65 11.34
C LYS A 40 1.64 5.63 12.43
N THR A 41 0.36 5.57 12.78
CA THR A 41 -0.16 4.67 13.81
C THR A 41 -1.33 3.86 13.28
N PHE A 42 -1.50 2.65 13.80
CA PHE A 42 -2.68 1.85 13.49
C PHE A 42 -3.90 2.38 14.28
N ASN A 43 -4.55 3.42 13.75
CA ASN A 43 -5.73 4.06 14.35
C ASN A 43 -7.04 3.60 13.68
N LYS A 44 -8.18 4.14 14.13
CA LYS A 44 -9.53 3.74 13.65
C LYS A 44 -9.83 4.11 12.20
N GLN A 45 -9.08 5.05 11.60
CA GLN A 45 -9.26 5.47 10.20
C GLN A 45 -8.50 4.57 9.22
N VAL A 46 -7.68 3.64 9.73
CA VAL A 46 -6.93 2.71 8.88
C VAL A 46 -7.88 1.69 8.27
N THR A 47 -7.84 1.58 6.94
CA THR A 47 -8.64 0.66 6.12
C THR A 47 -7.84 -0.56 5.69
N HIS A 48 -6.52 -0.42 5.54
CA HIS A 48 -5.61 -1.45 5.07
C HIS A 48 -4.35 -1.49 5.93
N VAL A 49 -3.85 -2.69 6.23
CA VAL A 49 -2.53 -2.91 6.82
C VAL A 49 -1.68 -3.67 5.81
N VAL A 50 -0.62 -3.04 5.31
CA VAL A 50 0.41 -3.73 4.54
C VAL A 50 1.35 -4.42 5.52
N PHE A 51 1.37 -5.76 5.50
CA PHE A 51 1.99 -6.55 6.54
C PHE A 51 2.98 -7.58 5.97
N LYS A 52 4.19 -7.62 6.54
CA LYS A 52 5.15 -8.71 6.35
C LYS A 52 6.03 -8.80 7.59
N GLU A 53 5.99 -9.93 8.29
CA GLU A 53 6.85 -10.20 9.46
C GLU A 53 6.76 -9.13 10.58
N GLY A 54 5.66 -8.39 10.65
CA GLY A 54 5.40 -7.40 11.69
C GLY A 54 4.97 -8.03 13.02
N HIS A 55 4.61 -7.17 13.98
CA HIS A 55 4.21 -7.58 15.31
C HIS A 55 2.89 -8.35 15.28
N LEU A 56 2.82 -9.44 16.06
CA LEU A 56 1.60 -10.22 16.25
C LEU A 56 0.43 -9.39 16.80
N ALA A 57 0.74 -8.34 17.58
CA ALA A 57 -0.26 -7.40 18.09
C ALA A 57 -0.99 -6.66 16.94
N THR A 58 -0.26 -6.23 15.91
CA THR A 58 -0.83 -5.60 14.72
C THR A 58 -1.73 -6.57 13.97
N TRP A 59 -1.27 -7.80 13.75
CA TRP A 59 -2.05 -8.83 13.08
C TRP A 59 -3.36 -9.13 13.82
N ARG A 60 -3.29 -9.37 15.14
CA ARG A 60 -4.47 -9.61 15.98
C ARG A 60 -5.43 -8.43 15.97
N LYS A 61 -4.90 -7.21 16.01
CA LYS A 61 -5.71 -5.98 15.97
C LYS A 61 -6.45 -5.88 14.64
N ALA A 62 -5.77 -6.10 13.52
CA ALA A 62 -6.38 -6.03 12.19
C ALA A 62 -7.52 -7.04 12.04
N GLN A 63 -7.31 -8.28 12.47
CA GLN A 63 -8.35 -9.30 12.49
C GLN A 63 -9.55 -8.89 13.34
N LYS A 64 -9.31 -8.42 14.57
CA LYS A 64 -10.37 -8.02 15.50
C LYS A 64 -11.22 -6.86 14.96
N THR A 65 -10.61 -5.92 14.25
CA THR A 65 -11.30 -4.73 13.73
C THR A 65 -11.78 -4.88 12.29
N GLY A 66 -11.62 -6.05 11.66
CA GLY A 66 -12.01 -6.29 10.27
C GLY A 66 -11.23 -5.46 9.24
N VAL A 67 -10.04 -4.96 9.60
CA VAL A 67 -9.20 -4.16 8.72
C VAL A 67 -8.50 -5.11 7.73
N LYS A 68 -8.45 -4.71 6.45
CA LYS A 68 -7.88 -5.56 5.40
C LYS A 68 -6.38 -5.71 5.60
N LEU A 69 -5.91 -6.93 5.89
CA LEU A 69 -4.50 -7.24 5.99
C LEU A 69 -4.00 -7.73 4.63
N VAL A 70 -3.06 -7.02 4.02
CA VAL A 70 -2.56 -7.29 2.66
C VAL A 70 -1.05 -7.50 2.68
N SER A 71 -0.55 -8.33 1.76
CA SER A 71 0.89 -8.57 1.61
C SER A 71 1.56 -7.45 0.79
N VAL A 72 2.89 -7.43 0.81
CA VAL A 72 3.69 -6.49 -0.01
C VAL A 72 3.44 -6.64 -1.52
N LEU A 73 3.04 -7.83 -1.98
CA LEU A 73 2.75 -8.11 -3.39
C LEU A 73 1.50 -7.39 -3.89
N TRP A 74 0.60 -6.99 -3.00
CA TRP A 74 -0.58 -6.19 -3.37
C TRP A 74 -0.15 -4.83 -3.96
N VAL A 75 0.82 -4.18 -3.33
CA VAL A 75 1.38 -2.89 -3.79
C VAL A 75 2.06 -3.03 -5.16
N GLU A 76 2.77 -4.14 -5.36
CA GLU A 76 3.47 -4.42 -6.62
C GLU A 76 2.49 -4.71 -7.77
N LYS A 77 1.41 -5.47 -7.51
CA LYS A 77 0.41 -5.81 -8.52
C LYS A 77 -0.31 -4.57 -9.03
N ASP A 78 -0.77 -3.71 -8.12
CA ASP A 78 -1.50 -2.49 -8.52
C ASP A 78 -0.60 -1.53 -9.31
N ARG A 79 0.69 -1.46 -8.97
CA ARG A 79 1.68 -0.70 -9.75
C ARG A 79 1.95 -1.31 -11.13
N LEU A 80 2.05 -2.63 -11.23
CA LEU A 80 2.29 -3.32 -12.50
C LEU A 80 1.10 -3.20 -13.45
N VAL A 81 -0.13 -3.35 -12.94
CA VAL A 81 -1.37 -3.15 -13.71
C VAL A 81 -1.41 -1.73 -14.27
N LEU A 82 -1.14 -0.71 -13.45
CA LEU A 82 -1.05 0.67 -13.94
C LEU A 82 0.00 0.83 -15.04
N ARG A 83 1.20 0.25 -14.84
CA ARG A 83 2.28 0.38 -15.83
C ARG A 83 1.89 -0.22 -17.18
N LEU A 84 1.19 -1.35 -17.18
CA LEU A 84 0.68 -2.00 -18.38
C LEU A 84 -0.45 -1.17 -19.01
N GLU A 85 -1.40 -0.67 -18.23
CA GLU A 85 -2.48 0.20 -18.72
C GLU A 85 -1.95 1.49 -19.35
N VAL A 86 -0.99 2.18 -18.71
CA VAL A 86 -0.35 3.38 -19.26
C VAL A 86 0.41 3.07 -20.55
N SER A 87 1.07 1.90 -20.65
CA SER A 87 1.76 1.49 -21.87
C SER A 87 0.81 1.13 -23.02
N GLN A 88 -0.45 0.84 -22.73
CA GLN A 88 -1.49 0.50 -23.70
C GLN A 88 -2.34 1.72 -24.11
N GLN A 89 -2.15 2.89 -23.47
CA GLN A 89 -2.86 4.11 -23.88
C GLN A 89 -2.28 4.65 -25.20
N PRO A 90 -3.13 4.93 -26.23
CA PRO A 90 -2.66 5.50 -27.48
C PRO A 90 -2.12 6.93 -27.29
N LEU A 91 -1.06 7.27 -28.02
CA LEU A 91 -0.28 8.53 -27.92
C LEU A 91 -1.03 9.82 -28.33
N GLU A 92 -2.35 9.79 -28.51
CA GLU A 92 -3.10 10.87 -29.15
C GLU A 92 -3.95 11.67 -28.15
N LYS A 93 -3.30 12.51 -27.34
CA LYS A 93 -3.90 13.75 -26.82
C LYS A 93 -2.83 14.85 -26.69
N VAL A 94 -2.12 15.12 -27.78
CA VAL A 94 -1.50 16.43 -28.00
C VAL A 94 -2.30 17.09 -29.10
N GLN A 95 -3.42 17.71 -28.72
CA GLN A 95 -4.15 18.62 -29.59
C GLN A 95 -3.52 20.01 -29.40
N ILE A 96 -2.81 20.46 -30.44
CA ILE A 96 -2.51 21.86 -30.71
C ILE A 96 -3.66 22.41 -31.55
#